data_AF-A0A176J878-F1
#
_entry.id   AF-A0A176J878-F1
#
_cell.length_a   1.000
_cell.length_b   1.000
_cell.length_c   1.000
_cell.angle_alpha   90.00
_cell.angle_beta   90.00
_cell.angle_gamma   90.00
#
_symmetry.space_group_name_H-M   'P 1'
#
loop_
_entity.id
_entity.type
_entity.pdbx_description
1 polymer ?
#
loop_
_entity_poly.entity_id
_entity_poly.type
_entity_poly.pdbx_seq_one_letter_code
_entity_poly.pdbx_strand_id
1 'polypeptide(L)'
;MFEGFQYLSKGTGEYSKVGGHHVHAKSAFKDNVNYDPKKGFSISQSFMKDNGLNHQHKTNKQRELFKELNESGRPNSLQEHTRIAVEALIAGGATRQEARDLVAASHKNLRQQGVREPSNIP
;
A
#
# COMPACT_ATOMS: atom_id res chain seq x y z
N MET A 1 -15.12 -19.67 -5.59
CA MET A 1 -14.58 -18.37 -6.06
C MET A 1 -14.60 -17.43 -4.87
N PHE A 2 -13.47 -16.88 -4.44
CA PHE A 2 -13.45 -15.93 -3.32
C PHE A 2 -13.99 -14.58 -3.81
N GLU A 3 -15.09 -14.10 -3.23
CA GLU A 3 -15.82 -12.88 -3.62
C GLU A 3 -15.01 -11.58 -3.44
N GLY A 4 -13.87 -11.61 -2.73
CA GLY A 4 -13.08 -10.40 -2.42
C GLY A 4 -12.42 -9.70 -3.62
N PHE A 5 -12.20 -10.39 -4.75
CA PHE A 5 -11.50 -9.78 -5.90
C PHE A 5 -12.39 -8.93 -6.82
N GLN A 6 -13.73 -9.08 -6.73
CA GLN A 6 -14.65 -8.44 -7.68
C GLN A 6 -14.79 -6.92 -7.47
N TYR A 7 -14.46 -6.42 -6.26
CA TYR A 7 -14.54 -4.99 -5.90
C TYR A 7 -13.33 -4.15 -6.32
N LEU A 8 -12.21 -4.77 -6.70
CA LEU A 8 -10.95 -4.05 -6.95
C LEU A 8 -10.90 -3.34 -8.32
N SER A 9 -11.87 -3.55 -9.22
CA SER A 9 -11.77 -3.02 -10.59
C SER A 9 -12.09 -1.53 -10.73
N LYS A 10 -12.93 -0.96 -9.86
CA LYS A 10 -13.37 0.44 -9.98
C LYS A 10 -12.56 1.34 -9.04
N GLY A 11 -11.42 1.85 -9.53
CA GLY A 11 -10.61 2.84 -8.83
C GLY A 11 -9.43 2.28 -8.02
N THR A 12 -9.05 1.02 -8.22
CA THR A 12 -7.75 0.49 -7.79
C THR A 12 -6.97 -0.02 -9.00
N GLY A 13 -5.65 0.00 -8.94
CA GLY A 13 -4.80 -0.44 -10.05
C GLY A 13 -3.45 0.29 -10.11
N GLU A 14 -2.82 0.29 -11.29
CA GLU A 14 -1.57 1.01 -11.51
C GLU A 14 -1.74 2.52 -11.26
N TYR A 15 -0.81 3.12 -10.52
CA TYR A 15 -0.86 4.55 -10.19
C TYR A 15 -1.02 5.47 -11.41
N SER A 16 -0.38 5.16 -12.54
CA SER A 16 -0.52 5.95 -13.78
C SER A 16 -1.95 5.99 -14.34
N LYS A 17 -2.80 5.02 -13.97
CA LYS A 17 -4.19 4.92 -14.42
C LYS A 17 -5.16 5.51 -13.39
N VAL A 18 -4.91 5.28 -12.10
CA VAL A 18 -5.89 5.58 -11.04
C VAL A 18 -5.45 6.70 -10.08
N GLY A 19 -4.16 7.03 -10.07
CA GLY A 19 -3.57 8.00 -9.15
C GLY A 19 -3.78 7.62 -7.67
N GLY A 20 -3.88 8.64 -6.81
CA GLY A 20 -4.24 8.47 -5.41
C GLY A 20 -3.13 7.93 -4.52
N HIS A 21 -3.48 7.00 -3.64
CA HIS A 21 -2.61 6.50 -2.58
C HIS A 21 -1.95 5.17 -2.98
N HIS A 22 -0.62 5.10 -3.04
CA HIS A 22 0.11 3.83 -3.12
C HIS A 22 -0.08 3.04 -1.83
N VAL A 23 -0.52 1.79 -1.94
CA VAL A 23 -0.82 0.97 -0.75
C VAL A 23 0.45 0.60 0.01
N HIS A 24 1.47 0.07 -0.67
CA HIS A 24 2.83 0.07 -0.13
C HIS A 24 3.51 1.41 -0.46
N ALA A 25 4.27 1.96 0.49
CA ALA A 25 4.92 3.25 0.30
C ALA A 25 5.89 3.22 -0.89
N LYS A 26 5.68 4.12 -1.86
CA LYS A 26 6.52 4.23 -3.06
C LYS A 26 8.01 4.36 -2.74
N SER A 27 8.36 5.16 -1.72
CA SER A 27 9.75 5.42 -1.33
C SER A 27 10.46 4.20 -0.73
N ALA A 28 9.73 3.15 -0.34
CA ALA A 28 10.31 1.91 0.17
C ALA A 28 11.13 1.16 -0.90
N PHE A 29 10.86 1.41 -2.17
CA PHE A 29 11.44 0.67 -3.30
C PHE A 29 12.20 1.58 -4.27
N LYS A 30 12.58 2.79 -3.85
CA LYS A 30 13.12 3.85 -4.72
C LYS A 30 14.43 3.47 -5.43
N ASP A 31 15.21 2.57 -4.85
CA ASP A 31 16.50 2.10 -5.40
C ASP A 31 16.38 0.70 -6.02
N ASN A 32 15.17 0.11 -6.05
CA ASN A 32 14.94 -1.18 -6.67
C ASN A 32 14.78 -1.01 -8.19
N VAL A 33 15.74 -1.54 -8.95
CA VAL A 33 15.77 -1.46 -10.43
C VAL A 33 14.52 -2.01 -11.12
N ASN A 34 13.81 -2.94 -10.49
CA ASN A 34 12.62 -3.54 -11.06
C ASN A 34 11.32 -2.78 -10.72
N TYR A 35 11.36 -1.87 -9.74
CA TYR A 35 10.17 -1.14 -9.31
C TYR A 35 9.89 0.07 -10.20
N ASP A 36 8.74 0.07 -10.87
CA ASP A 36 8.20 1.23 -11.56
C ASP A 36 7.11 1.90 -10.70
N PRO A 37 7.37 3.10 -10.15
CA PRO A 37 6.40 3.80 -9.31
C PRO A 37 5.12 4.20 -10.05
N LYS A 38 5.13 4.26 -11.39
CA LYS A 38 3.93 4.51 -12.21
C LYS A 38 3.05 3.26 -12.36
N LYS A 39 3.62 2.07 -12.12
CA LYS A 39 2.91 0.77 -12.14
C LYS A 39 2.62 0.21 -10.75
N GLY A 40 3.15 0.86 -9.70
CA GLY A 40 2.80 0.55 -8.32
C GLY A 40 1.29 0.56 -8.10
N PHE A 41 0.80 -0.41 -7.33
CA PHE A 41 -0.62 -0.52 -7.00
C PHE A 41 -1.09 0.60 -6.08
N SER A 42 -2.19 1.24 -6.46
CA SER A 42 -2.77 2.39 -5.79
C SER A 42 -4.29 2.32 -5.72
N ILE A 43 -4.85 3.08 -4.78
CA ILE A 43 -6.29 3.36 -4.67
C ILE A 43 -6.55 4.83 -5.01
N SER A 44 -7.47 5.08 -5.93
CA SER A 44 -7.84 6.42 -6.37
C SER A 44 -8.52 7.25 -5.27
N GLN A 45 -8.53 8.57 -5.46
CA GLN A 45 -9.24 9.49 -4.57
C GLN A 45 -10.76 9.25 -4.56
N SER A 46 -11.36 8.92 -5.70
CA SER A 46 -12.79 8.58 -5.79
C SER A 46 -13.09 7.27 -5.05
N PHE A 47 -12.28 6.22 -5.25
CA PHE A 47 -12.42 4.98 -4.48
C PHE A 47 -12.39 5.24 -2.98
N MET A 48 -11.42 6.06 -2.52
CA MET A 48 -11.33 6.40 -1.11
C MET A 48 -12.57 7.17 -0.62
N LYS A 49 -13.03 8.18 -1.37
CA LYS A 49 -14.24 8.94 -1.02
C LYS A 49 -15.48 8.06 -0.94
N ASP A 50 -15.72 7.23 -1.96
CA ASP A 50 -16.93 6.42 -2.10
C ASP A 50 -16.99 5.31 -1.03
N ASN A 51 -15.84 4.87 -0.51
CA ASN A 51 -15.73 3.85 0.53
C ASN A 51 -15.41 4.44 1.93
N GLY A 52 -15.58 5.76 2.12
CA GLY A 52 -15.36 6.41 3.42
C GLY A 52 -13.91 6.37 3.94
N LEU A 53 -12.95 6.14 3.05
CA LEU A 53 -11.53 6.07 3.40
C LEU A 53 -10.90 7.47 3.42
N ASN A 54 -10.28 7.83 4.54
CA ASN A 54 -9.61 9.13 4.68
C ASN A 54 -8.15 9.04 4.22
N HIS A 55 -7.83 9.69 3.10
CA HIS A 55 -6.48 9.71 2.51
C HIS A 55 -5.44 10.37 3.45
N GLN A 56 -5.80 11.46 4.13
CA GLN A 56 -4.85 12.15 5.02
C GLN A 56 -4.50 11.27 6.23
N HIS A 57 -5.49 10.60 6.83
CA HIS A 57 -5.30 9.78 8.02
C HIS A 57 -4.41 8.56 7.72
N LYS A 58 -4.65 7.85 6.60
CA LYS A 58 -3.79 6.72 6.20
C LYS A 58 -2.36 7.17 5.91
N THR A 59 -2.18 8.31 5.22
CA THR A 59 -0.85 8.86 4.93
C THR A 59 -0.11 9.24 6.21
N ASN A 60 -0.78 9.89 7.17
CA ASN A 60 -0.19 10.25 8.45
C ASN A 60 0.19 9.01 9.26
N LYS A 61 -0.71 8.03 9.37
CA LYS A 61 -0.43 6.79 10.10
C LYS A 61 0.69 5.98 9.44
N GLN A 62 0.73 5.89 8.11
CA GLN A 62 1.80 5.21 7.40
C GLN A 62 3.17 5.85 7.71
N ARG A 63 3.26 7.18 7.72
CA ARG A 63 4.49 7.90 8.09
C ARG A 63 4.88 7.70 9.55
N GLU A 64 3.92 7.78 10.46
CA GLU A 64 4.14 7.53 11.89
C GLU A 64 4.73 6.13 12.13
N LEU A 65 4.16 5.11 11.51
CA LEU A 65 4.60 3.73 11.69
C LEU A 65 5.96 3.43 11.01
N PHE A 66 6.29 4.10 9.90
CA PHE A 66 7.64 3.99 9.33
C PHE A 66 8.69 4.68 10.20
N LYS A 67 8.35 5.83 10.80
CA LYS A 67 9.20 6.46 11.82
C LYS A 67 9.45 5.52 13.00
N GLU A 68 8.41 4.88 13.52
CA GLU A 68 8.52 3.87 14.58
C GLU A 68 9.39 2.67 14.15
N LEU A 69 9.22 2.16 12.92
CA LEU A 69 10.04 1.09 12.38
C LEU A 69 11.52 1.49 12.39
N ASN A 70 11.83 2.69 11.90
CA ASN A 70 13.18 3.25 11.86
C ASN A 70 13.80 3.41 13.26
N GLU A 71 13.02 3.85 14.24
CA GLU A 71 13.48 4.06 15.62
C GLU A 71 13.63 2.75 16.41
N SER A 72 12.86 1.71 16.06
CA SER A 72 12.82 0.44 16.79
C SER A 72 14.01 -0.50 16.53
N GLY A 73 14.78 -0.28 15.46
CA GLY A 73 15.84 -1.19 15.02
C GLY A 73 15.35 -2.52 14.42
N ARG A 74 14.03 -2.67 14.21
CA ARG A 74 13.45 -3.82 13.50
C ARG A 74 13.90 -3.85 12.04
N PRO A 75 13.93 -5.03 11.39
CA PRO A 75 14.45 -5.17 10.04
C PRO A 75 13.59 -4.46 8.98
N ASN A 76 14.25 -3.84 8.00
CA ASN A 76 13.61 -3.33 6.78
C ASN A 76 13.13 -4.50 5.89
N SER A 77 11.93 -5.00 6.14
CA SER A 77 11.40 -6.20 5.49
C SER A 77 10.04 -5.96 4.83
N LEU A 78 9.71 -6.74 3.80
CA LEU A 78 8.36 -6.71 3.22
C LEU A 78 7.28 -7.04 4.25
N GLN A 79 7.58 -7.86 5.26
CA GLN A 79 6.63 -8.19 6.33
C GLN A 79 6.25 -6.95 7.14
N GLU A 80 7.24 -6.16 7.57
CA GLU A 80 6.98 -4.91 8.30
C GLU A 80 6.24 -3.89 7.43
N HIS A 81 6.65 -3.73 6.16
CA HIS A 81 5.97 -2.82 5.24
C HIS A 81 4.53 -3.24 4.96
N THR A 82 4.26 -4.54 4.86
CA THR A 82 2.91 -5.12 4.70
C THR A 82 2.07 -4.83 5.94
N ARG A 83 2.61 -5.02 7.14
CA ARG A 83 1.93 -4.71 8.41
C ARG A 83 1.56 -3.22 8.47
N ILE A 84 2.51 -2.34 8.18
CA ILE A 84 2.32 -0.89 8.18
C ILE A 84 1.23 -0.48 7.18
N ALA A 85 1.23 -1.05 5.97
CA ALA A 85 0.21 -0.76 4.97
C ALA A 85 -1.20 -1.17 5.44
N VAL A 86 -1.36 -2.34 6.07
CA VAL A 86 -2.64 -2.77 6.66
C VAL A 86 -3.10 -1.81 7.75
N GLU A 87 -2.23 -1.49 8.70
CA GLU A 87 -2.57 -0.60 9.83
C GLU A 87 -2.92 0.82 9.37
N ALA A 88 -2.20 1.35 8.39
CA ALA A 88 -2.50 2.65 7.80
C ALA A 88 -3.88 2.67 7.10
N LEU A 89 -4.23 1.61 6.37
CA LEU A 89 -5.54 1.51 5.73
C LEU A 89 -6.67 1.45 6.77
N ILE A 90 -6.51 0.65 7.83
CA ILE A 90 -7.47 0.55 8.93
C ILE A 90 -7.64 1.90 9.64
N ALA A 91 -6.55 2.59 9.98
CA ALA A 91 -6.61 3.92 10.58
C ALA A 91 -7.27 4.95 9.64
N GLY A 92 -7.19 4.72 8.34
CA GLY A 92 -7.87 5.49 7.32
C GLY A 92 -9.31 5.04 7.05
N GLY A 93 -9.94 4.21 7.88
CA GLY A 93 -11.35 3.85 7.80
C GLY A 93 -11.68 2.51 7.12
N ALA A 94 -10.69 1.77 6.62
CA ALA A 94 -10.95 0.46 6.01
C ALA A 94 -11.28 -0.58 7.08
N THR A 95 -12.17 -1.52 6.76
CA THR A 95 -12.28 -2.74 7.55
C THR A 95 -10.97 -3.54 7.47
N ARG A 96 -10.75 -4.41 8.45
CA ARG A 96 -9.56 -5.28 8.44
C ARG A 96 -9.52 -6.20 7.21
N GLN A 97 -10.68 -6.64 6.71
CA GLN A 97 -10.74 -7.47 5.50
C GLN A 97 -10.33 -6.67 4.26
N GLU A 98 -10.94 -5.51 4.04
CA GLU A 98 -10.59 -4.63 2.90
C GLU A 98 -9.11 -4.23 2.91
N ALA A 99 -8.57 -3.89 4.09
CA ALA A 99 -7.16 -3.54 4.23
C ALA A 99 -6.25 -4.70 3.79
N ARG A 100 -6.57 -5.94 4.18
CA ARG A 100 -5.81 -7.13 3.76
C ARG A 100 -5.93 -7.39 2.27
N ASP A 101 -7.11 -7.23 1.69
CA ASP A 101 -7.34 -7.48 0.26
C ASP A 101 -6.58 -6.46 -0.61
N LEU A 102 -6.62 -5.18 -0.25
CA LEU A 102 -5.85 -4.11 -0.90
C LEU A 102 -4.34 -4.34 -0.79
N VAL A 103 -3.86 -4.75 0.39
CA VAL A 103 -2.44 -5.03 0.61
C VAL A 103 -1.99 -6.29 -0.12
N ALA A 104 -2.81 -7.34 -0.18
CA ALA A 104 -2.54 -8.54 -0.95
C ALA A 104 -2.44 -8.24 -2.46
N ALA A 105 -3.32 -7.40 -2.99
CA ALA A 105 -3.25 -6.93 -4.36
C ALA A 105 -1.96 -6.13 -4.62
N SER A 106 -1.60 -5.24 -3.69
CA SER A 106 -0.34 -4.47 -3.78
C SER A 106 0.90 -5.36 -3.72
N HIS A 107 0.92 -6.34 -2.82
CA HIS A 107 2.02 -7.30 -2.70
C HIS A 107 2.14 -8.16 -3.98
N LYS A 108 1.02 -8.60 -4.56
CA LYS A 108 1.02 -9.30 -5.85
C LYS A 108 1.62 -8.43 -6.96
N ASN A 109 1.26 -7.14 -7.01
CA ASN A 109 1.82 -6.19 -7.97
C ASN A 109 3.34 -6.02 -7.78
N LEU A 110 3.84 -5.89 -6.55
CA LEU A 110 5.28 -5.86 -6.27
C LEU A 110 5.99 -7.11 -6.80
N ARG A 111 5.43 -8.30 -6.54
CA ARG A 111 5.98 -9.58 -7.04
C ARG A 111 5.97 -9.65 -8.57
N GLN A 112 4.92 -9.16 -9.23
CA GLN A 112 4.83 -9.09 -10.69
C GLN A 112 5.86 -8.13 -11.29
N GLN A 113 6.21 -7.07 -10.56
CA GLN A 113 7.30 -6.17 -10.90
C GLN A 113 8.68 -6.73 -10.49
N GLY A 114 8.81 -7.97 -10.00
CA GLY A 114 10.10 -8.52 -9.61
C GLY A 114 10.71 -7.94 -8.32
N VAL A 115 9.93 -7.18 -7.54
CA VAL A 115 10.36 -6.68 -6.23
C VAL A 115 10.27 -7.79 -5.19
N ARG A 116 11.37 -8.04 -4.48
CA ARG A 116 11.47 -9.09 -3.43
C ARG A 116 11.71 -8.54 -2.04
N GLU A 117 12.25 -7.33 -1.94
CA GLU A 117 12.57 -6.66 -0.69
C GLU A 117 12.49 -5.12 -0.86
N PRO A 118 12.18 -4.37 0.20
CA PRO A 118 12.31 -2.92 0.20
C PRO A 118 13.79 -2.51 0.16
N SER A 119 14.10 -1.43 -0.54
CA SER A 119 15.44 -0.82 -0.55
C SER A 119 15.61 0.25 0.53
N ASN A 120 14.52 0.70 1.16
CA ASN A 120 14.54 1.84 2.09
C ASN A 120 13.41 1.75 3.14
N ILE A 121 13.62 2.35 4.31
CA ILE A 121 12.53 2.70 5.25
C ILE A 121 12.11 4.16 4.92
N PRO A 122 10.88 4.39 4.41
CA PRO A 122 10.34 5.72 4.08
C PRO A 122 10.41 6.75 5.21
#